data_AF-A0A3D3VR30-F1
#
_entry.id   AF-A0A3D3VR30-F1
#
_cell.length_a   1.000
_cell.length_b   1.000
_cell.length_c   1.000
_cell.angle_alpha   90.00
_cell.angle_beta   90.00
_cell.angle_gamma   90.00
#
_symmetry.space_group_name_H-M   'P 1'
#
loop_
_entity.id
_entity.type
_entity.pdbx_description
1 polymer ?
#
loop_
_entity_poly.entity_id
_entity_poly.type
_entity_poly.pdbx_seq_one_letter_code
_entity_poly.pdbx_strand_id
1 'polypeptide(L)'
;MSFWGIVYMMAEITSAQLTGSHLDTFRKAKDAMARQNHDYVVMLMPPVLEAHPGLLEGRKILRASQIAKAKSASKMDKNMAAVRIAPAVIQAKSAVGKSLGAGLAKLEEALTLDPFSPQ
;
A
#
# COMPACT_ATOMS: atom_id res chain seq x y z
N MET A 1 16.54 32.99 -3.67
CA MET A 1 15.43 32.04 -3.48
C MET A 1 16.01 30.67 -3.15
N SER A 2 15.88 30.23 -1.90
CA SER A 2 16.49 28.99 -1.40
C SER A 2 15.78 27.77 -1.99
N PHE A 3 16.51 26.98 -2.77
CA PHE A 3 16.09 25.68 -3.30
C PHE A 3 16.34 24.60 -2.24
N TRP A 4 15.64 24.71 -1.10
CA TRP A 4 15.70 23.73 -0.02
C TRP A 4 14.31 23.60 0.59
N GLY A 5 13.73 22.41 0.46
CA GLY A 5 12.33 22.12 0.76
C GLY A 5 11.78 21.34 -0.43
N ILE A 6 11.71 20.02 -0.42
CA ILE A 6 11.15 19.17 0.62
C ILE A 6 11.78 17.77 0.41
N VAL A 7 12.81 17.43 1.17
CA VAL A 7 13.05 16.02 1.51
C VAL A 7 12.15 15.78 2.72
N TYR A 8 10.87 15.51 2.47
CA TYR A 8 9.95 15.08 3.53
C TYR A 8 10.42 13.67 3.92
N MET A 9 11.34 13.57 4.88
CA MET A 9 11.54 12.33 5.61
C MET A 9 10.18 11.99 6.22
N MET A 10 9.48 11.01 5.65
CA MET A 10 8.29 10.44 6.24
C MET A 10 8.72 9.83 7.58
N ALA A 11 8.49 10.56 8.67
CA ALA A 11 8.82 10.09 10.00
C ALA A 11 8.16 8.72 10.20
N GLU A 12 8.97 7.70 10.45
CA GLU A 12 8.47 6.37 10.70
C GLU A 12 7.65 6.39 11.98
N ILE A 13 6.42 5.90 11.90
CA ILE A 13 5.55 5.76 13.05
C ILE A 13 5.33 4.28 13.35
N THR A 14 5.20 3.97 14.63
CA THR A 14 4.88 2.61 15.10
C THR A 14 3.39 2.46 15.32
N SER A 15 2.91 1.21 15.41
CA SER A 15 1.51 0.92 15.69
C SER A 15 1.01 1.46 17.04
N ALA A 16 1.91 1.81 17.96
CA ALA A 16 1.59 2.50 19.22
C ALA A 16 1.11 3.94 19.03
N GLN A 17 1.42 4.56 17.89
CA GLN A 17 1.01 5.94 17.56
C GLN A 17 -0.30 6.00 16.77
N LEU A 18 -0.87 4.84 16.40
CA LEU A 18 -2.21 4.77 15.82
C LEU A 18 -3.26 4.95 16.90
N THR A 19 -4.30 5.72 16.60
CA THR A 19 -5.43 5.94 17.51
C THR A 19 -6.76 5.73 16.80
N GLY A 20 -7.81 5.49 17.58
CA GLY A 20 -9.18 5.36 17.07
C GLY A 20 -9.37 4.25 16.04
N SER A 21 -10.14 4.55 14.99
CA SER A 21 -10.56 3.59 13.97
C SER A 21 -9.39 3.00 13.16
N HIS A 22 -8.28 3.73 12.99
CA HIS A 22 -7.12 3.25 12.25
C HIS A 22 -6.36 2.16 13.03
N LEU A 23 -6.28 2.28 14.37
CA LEU A 23 -5.70 1.24 15.22
C LEU A 23 -6.52 -0.05 15.16
N ASP A 24 -7.86 0.05 15.22
CA ASP A 24 -8.73 -1.12 15.14
C ASP A 24 -8.69 -1.78 13.76
N THR A 25 -8.63 -0.98 12.69
CA THR A 25 -8.45 -1.48 11.33
C THR A 25 -7.11 -2.20 11.17
N PHE A 26 -6.04 -1.63 11.75
CA PHE A 26 -4.72 -2.24 11.74
C PHE A 26 -4.67 -3.57 12.53
N ARG A 27 -5.36 -3.65 13.67
CA ARG A 27 -5.51 -4.91 14.43
C ARG A 27 -6.25 -5.98 13.62
N LYS A 28 -7.35 -5.62 12.95
CA LYS A 28 -8.07 -6.52 12.04
C LYS A 28 -7.19 -7.01 10.90
N ALA A 29 -6.35 -6.13 10.33
CA ALA A 29 -5.41 -6.51 9.29
C ALA A 29 -4.35 -7.52 9.80
N LYS A 30 -3.85 -7.34 11.03
CA LYS A 30 -2.95 -8.32 11.67
C LYS A 30 -3.61 -9.67 11.89
N ASP A 31 -4.85 -9.69 12.37
CA ASP A 31 -5.61 -10.93 12.58
C ASP A 31 -5.89 -11.63 11.25
N ALA A 32 -6.24 -10.88 10.20
CA ALA A 32 -6.42 -11.40 8.85
C ALA A 32 -5.11 -11.98 8.29
N MET A 33 -3.98 -11.32 8.54
CA MET A 33 -2.66 -11.79 8.14
C MET A 33 -2.31 -13.12 8.82
N ALA A 34 -2.56 -13.26 10.12
CA ALA A 34 -2.35 -14.49 10.87
C ALA A 34 -3.21 -15.66 10.34
N ARG A 35 -4.39 -15.35 9.80
CA ARG A 35 -5.31 -16.31 9.16
C ARG A 35 -5.03 -16.51 7.67
N GLN A 36 -3.95 -15.92 7.14
CA GLN A 36 -3.60 -15.93 5.71
C GLN A 36 -4.71 -15.39 4.78
N ASN A 37 -5.61 -14.55 5.31
CA ASN A 37 -6.64 -13.88 4.53
C ASN A 37 -6.06 -12.61 3.88
N HIS A 38 -5.20 -12.82 2.87
CA HIS A 38 -4.46 -11.74 2.20
C HIS A 38 -5.37 -10.76 1.46
N ASP A 39 -6.51 -11.21 0.93
CA ASP A 39 -7.49 -10.34 0.28
C ASP A 39 -8.05 -9.31 1.25
N TYR A 40 -8.37 -9.74 2.47
CA TYR A 40 -8.89 -8.84 3.48
C TYR A 40 -7.83 -7.86 3.98
N VAL A 41 -6.56 -8.28 4.08
CA VAL A 41 -5.44 -7.37 4.39
C VAL A 41 -5.31 -6.28 3.32
N VAL A 42 -5.33 -6.65 2.04
CA VAL A 42 -5.24 -5.71 0.91
C VAL A 42 -6.41 -4.73 0.89
N MET A 43 -7.58 -5.13 1.39
CA MET A 43 -8.74 -4.24 1.52
C MET A 43 -8.65 -3.29 2.72
N LEU A 44 -8.12 -3.74 3.86
CA LEU A 44 -8.10 -2.97 5.12
C LEU A 44 -6.97 -1.94 5.19
N MET A 45 -5.82 -2.23 4.63
CA MET A 45 -4.61 -1.42 4.81
C MET A 45 -4.57 -0.08 4.04
N PRO A 46 -5.10 0.05 2.81
CA PRO A 46 -5.04 1.31 2.06
C PRO A 46 -5.53 2.56 2.83
N PRO A 47 -6.71 2.59 3.48
CA PRO A 47 -7.15 3.77 4.22
C PRO A 47 -6.30 4.05 5.46
N VAL A 48 -5.66 3.04 6.06
CA VAL A 48 -4.72 3.24 7.18
C VAL A 48 -3.44 3.91 6.68
N LEU A 49 -2.91 3.48 5.54
CA LEU A 49 -1.68 4.01 4.96
C LEU A 49 -1.87 5.38 4.28
N GLU A 50 -3.08 5.68 3.80
CA GLU A 50 -3.40 7.02 3.30
C GLU A 50 -3.37 8.06 4.42
N ALA A 51 -3.93 7.73 5.59
CA ALA A 51 -3.92 8.59 6.77
C ALA A 51 -2.56 8.60 7.50
N HIS A 52 -1.89 7.44 7.53
CA HIS A 52 -0.64 7.23 8.26
C HIS A 52 0.44 6.60 7.36
N PRO A 53 0.93 7.32 6.34
CA PRO A 53 1.88 6.78 5.37
C PRO A 53 3.22 6.37 6.01
N GLY A 54 3.56 6.93 7.18
CA GLY A 54 4.75 6.59 7.96
C GLY A 54 4.71 5.22 8.66
N LEU A 55 3.57 4.53 8.70
CA LEU A 55 3.41 3.25 9.42
C LEU A 55 4.17 2.10 8.73
N LEU A 56 5.43 1.86 9.12
CA LEU A 56 6.28 0.85 8.47
C LEU A 56 5.70 -0.56 8.59
N GLU A 57 5.19 -0.93 9.76
CA GLU A 57 4.59 -2.24 10.01
C GLU A 57 3.41 -2.51 9.05
N GLY A 58 2.57 -1.49 8.85
CA GLY A 58 1.44 -1.53 7.92
C GLY A 58 1.87 -1.76 6.48
N ARG A 59 2.87 -1.02 5.99
CA ARG A 59 3.41 -1.21 4.64
C ARG A 59 3.98 -2.61 4.46
N LYS A 60 4.71 -3.14 5.46
CA LYS A 60 5.28 -4.50 5.44
C LYS A 60 4.19 -5.58 5.33
N ILE A 61 3.12 -5.47 6.12
CA ILE A 61 2.03 -6.46 6.12
C ILE A 61 1.23 -6.41 4.81
N LEU A 62 0.94 -5.21 4.30
CA LEU A 62 0.28 -5.03 3.01
C LEU A 62 1.13 -5.65 1.89
N ARG A 63 2.42 -5.33 1.87
CA ARG A 63 3.36 -5.84 0.88
C ARG A 63 3.48 -7.36 0.88
N ALA A 64 3.60 -7.96 2.07
CA ALA A 64 3.63 -9.41 2.21
C ALA A 64 2.35 -10.06 1.65
N SER A 65 1.20 -9.45 1.89
CA SER A 65 -0.10 -9.95 1.41
C SER A 65 -0.26 -9.82 -0.11
N GLN A 66 0.14 -8.68 -0.70
CA GLN A 66 0.16 -8.51 -2.15
C GLN A 66 1.05 -9.57 -2.84
N ILE A 67 2.25 -9.81 -2.29
CA ILE A 67 3.17 -10.83 -2.80
C ILE A 67 2.57 -12.23 -2.68
N ALA A 68 1.96 -12.56 -1.54
CA ALA A 68 1.33 -13.86 -1.34
C ALA A 68 0.20 -14.08 -2.36
N LYS A 69 -0.64 -13.05 -2.59
CA LYS A 69 -1.73 -13.09 -3.56
C LYS A 69 -1.24 -13.25 -5.00
N ALA A 70 -0.19 -12.54 -5.40
CA ALA A 70 0.38 -12.70 -6.74
C ALA A 70 1.04 -14.07 -6.96
N LYS A 71 1.60 -14.67 -5.90
CA LYS A 71 2.14 -16.04 -5.97
C LYS A 71 1.04 -17.07 -6.20
N SER A 72 -0.12 -16.90 -5.56
CA SER A 72 -1.29 -17.78 -5.75
C SER A 72 -2.13 -17.48 -6.99
N ALA A 73 -1.87 -16.37 -7.71
CA ALA A 73 -2.66 -15.95 -8.86
C ALA A 73 -2.53 -16.90 -10.06
N SER A 74 -3.65 -17.12 -10.75
CA SER A 74 -3.68 -17.95 -11.97
C SER A 74 -2.96 -17.27 -13.14
N LYS A 75 -2.66 -18.03 -14.21
CA LYS A 75 -2.07 -17.45 -15.44
C LYS A 75 -2.98 -16.38 -16.07
N MET A 76 -4.30 -16.59 -16.01
CA MET A 76 -5.28 -15.63 -16.52
C MET A 76 -5.24 -14.32 -15.71
N ASP A 77 -5.21 -14.41 -14.38
CA ASP A 77 -5.12 -13.24 -13.50
C ASP A 77 -3.85 -12.42 -13.76
N LYS A 78 -2.71 -13.11 -13.93
CA LYS A 78 -1.41 -12.48 -14.24
C LYS A 78 -1.44 -11.73 -15.58
N ASN A 79 -2.02 -12.33 -16.62
CA ASN A 79 -2.17 -11.67 -17.93
C ASN A 79 -3.08 -10.45 -17.83
N MET A 80 -4.20 -10.55 -17.10
CA MET A 80 -5.10 -9.42 -16.89
C MET A 80 -4.46 -8.30 -16.06
N ALA A 81 -3.62 -8.63 -15.08
CA ALA A 81 -2.88 -7.65 -14.29
C ALA A 81 -1.84 -6.90 -15.15
N ALA A 82 -1.13 -7.60 -16.05
CA ALA A 82 -0.15 -7.01 -16.94
C ALA A 82 -0.73 -5.92 -17.85
N VAL A 83 -2.00 -6.06 -18.28
CA VAL A 83 -2.69 -5.03 -19.09
C VAL A 83 -3.05 -3.80 -18.26
N ARG A 84 -3.27 -3.97 -16.96
CA ARG A 84 -3.76 -2.92 -16.04
C ARG A 84 -2.65 -2.14 -15.35
N ILE A 85 -1.41 -2.65 -15.34
CA ILE A 85 -0.32 -2.05 -14.56
C ILE A 85 0.08 -0.66 -15.07
N ALA A 86 0.26 -0.48 -16.39
CA ALA A 86 0.68 0.80 -16.97
C ALA A 86 -0.26 1.98 -16.63
N PRO A 87 -1.59 1.88 -16.82
CA PRO A 87 -2.50 2.95 -16.42
C PRO A 87 -2.58 3.14 -14.90
N ALA A 88 -2.40 2.10 -14.09
CA ALA A 88 -2.38 2.22 -12.63
C ALA A 88 -1.17 3.04 -12.14
N VAL A 89 0.01 2.81 -12.72
CA VAL A 89 1.24 3.54 -12.39
C VAL A 89 1.17 5.00 -12.77
N ILE A 90 0.60 5.31 -13.95
CA ILE A 90 0.40 6.68 -14.39
C ILE A 90 -0.53 7.43 -13.41
N GLN A 91 -1.62 6.78 -12.99
CA GLN A 91 -2.52 7.35 -11.98
C GLN A 91 -1.83 7.58 -10.64
N ALA A 92 -0.99 6.63 -10.20
CA ALA A 92 -0.25 6.76 -8.96
C ALA A 92 0.76 7.92 -8.99
N LYS A 93 1.51 8.07 -10.09
CA LYS A 93 2.42 9.21 -10.29
C LYS A 93 1.69 10.55 -10.28
N SER A 94 0.50 10.62 -10.87
CA SER A 94 -0.34 11.83 -10.82
C SER A 94 -0.84 12.15 -9.40
N ALA A 95 -1.17 11.13 -8.61
CA ALA A 95 -1.68 11.30 -7.25
C ALA A 95 -0.61 11.80 -6.26
N VAL A 96 0.67 11.44 -6.46
CA VAL A 96 1.80 11.98 -5.66
C VAL A 96 1.86 13.51 -5.72
N GLY A 97 1.53 14.11 -6.87
CA GLY A 97 1.47 15.57 -7.03
C GLY A 97 0.36 16.25 -6.22
N LYS A 98 -0.62 15.50 -5.69
CA LYS A 98 -1.74 16.01 -4.89
C LYS A 98 -1.49 15.86 -3.39
N SER A 99 -1.12 14.66 -2.95
CA SER A 99 -0.66 14.40 -1.59
C SER A 99 0.19 13.13 -1.55
N LEU A 100 1.16 13.08 -0.64
CA LEU A 100 2.00 11.90 -0.45
C LEU A 100 1.18 10.67 -0.04
N GLY A 101 0.17 10.85 0.81
CA GLY A 101 -0.72 9.76 1.25
C GLY A 101 -1.54 9.17 0.10
N ALA A 102 -2.15 10.02 -0.72
CA ALA A 102 -2.92 9.58 -1.89
C ALA A 102 -2.02 8.94 -2.96
N GLY A 103 -0.83 9.50 -3.18
CA GLY A 103 0.17 8.92 -4.08
C GLY A 103 0.61 7.53 -3.65
N LEU A 104 0.89 7.34 -2.35
CA LEU A 104 1.26 6.04 -1.78
C LEU A 104 0.11 5.04 -1.88
N ALA A 105 -1.11 5.42 -1.51
CA ALA A 105 -2.28 4.54 -1.63
C ALA A 105 -2.47 4.05 -3.07
N LYS A 106 -2.29 4.94 -4.07
CA LYS A 106 -2.37 4.58 -5.48
C LYS A 106 -1.20 3.72 -5.97
N LEU A 107 0.00 3.94 -5.45
CA LEU A 107 1.15 3.07 -5.70
C LEU A 107 0.88 1.66 -5.15
N GLU A 108 0.31 1.55 -3.96
CA GLU A 108 -0.05 0.27 -3.34
C GLU A 108 -1.16 -0.48 -4.12
N GLU A 109 -2.12 0.26 -4.71
CA GLU A 109 -3.07 -0.31 -5.67
C GLU A 109 -2.36 -0.91 -6.89
N ALA A 110 -1.38 -0.20 -7.47
CA ALA A 110 -0.60 -0.69 -8.60
C ALA A 110 0.25 -1.92 -8.21
N LEU A 111 0.87 -1.92 -7.02
CA LEU A 111 1.64 -3.04 -6.49
C LEU A 111 0.79 -4.26 -6.16
N THR A 112 -0.54 -4.11 -6.04
CA THR A 112 -1.46 -5.24 -5.95
C THR A 112 -1.57 -5.99 -7.28
N LEU A 113 -1.39 -5.31 -8.41
CA LEU A 113 -1.42 -5.91 -9.75
C LEU A 113 -0.09 -6.57 -10.11
N ASP A 114 1.03 -5.87 -9.85
CA ASP A 114 2.37 -6.42 -10.02
C ASP A 114 3.23 -6.06 -8.81
N PRO A 115 3.35 -6.97 -7.84
CA PRO A 115 4.17 -6.71 -6.68
C PRO A 115 5.64 -6.59 -7.03
N PHE A 116 6.17 -7.25 -8.07
CA PHE A 116 7.62 -7.22 -8.32
C PHE A 116 8.06 -6.07 -9.23
N SER A 117 7.12 -5.21 -9.58
CA SER A 117 7.38 -4.10 -10.47
C SER A 117 8.36 -3.08 -9.86
N PRO A 118 9.34 -2.59 -10.64
CA PRO A 118 10.40 -1.68 -10.15
C PRO A 118 9.95 -0.20 -10.06
N GLN A 119 8.66 0.05 -9.88
CA GLN A 119 7.98 1.36 -10.01
C GLN A 119 8.65 2.50 -9.23
#